data_AF-A0A660R8C6-F1
#
_entry.id   AF-A0A660R8C6-F1
#
_cell.length_a   1.000
_cell.length_b   1.000
_cell.length_c   1.000
_cell.angle_alpha   90.00
_cell.angle_beta   90.00
_cell.angle_gamma   90.00
#
_symmetry.space_group_name_H-M   'P 1'
#
loop_
_entity.id
_entity.type
_entity.pdbx_description
1 polymer ?
#
loop_
_entity_poly.entity_id
_entity_poly.type
_entity_poly.pdbx_seq_one_letter_code
_entity_poly.pdbx_strand_id
1 'polypeptide(L)'
;TFFLDKELSVLHLPPHTPSQLLQDIARFLYERYKLVMAKNYGMKNCPPESLDPYPGLFLRDDVEKHALNILQRKGLSMDFVNRARKYAQKKLPHFFKFMRRWPELMDALSEDDVLRRTFQKKLLVEGEYQ
;
A
#
# COMPACT_ATOMS: atom_id res chain seq x y z
N THR A 1 -1.54 11.12 19.25
CA THR A 1 -1.63 12.18 18.21
C THR A 1 -0.54 11.92 17.19
N PHE A 2 -0.83 11.88 15.89
CA PHE A 2 0.17 11.67 14.83
C PHE A 2 0.66 13.04 14.34
N PHE A 3 1.98 13.26 14.31
CA PHE A 3 2.59 14.48 13.79
C PHE A 3 2.95 14.26 12.31
N LEU A 4 2.33 15.06 11.43
CA LEU A 4 2.71 15.12 10.03
C LEU A 4 3.34 16.49 9.79
N ASP A 5 4.64 16.50 9.55
CA ASP A 5 5.42 17.68 9.23
C ASP A 5 4.96 18.27 7.88
N LYS A 6 4.50 19.52 7.88
CA LYS A 6 3.96 20.19 6.68
C LYS A 6 5.04 20.59 5.68
N GLU A 7 6.28 20.68 6.12
CA GLU A 7 7.45 20.96 5.27
C GLU A 7 8.09 19.67 4.72
N LEU A 8 7.67 18.50 5.23
CA LEU A 8 8.15 17.22 4.72
C LEU A 8 7.68 17.04 3.28
N SER A 9 8.59 17.27 2.35
CA SER A 9 8.41 16.95 0.94
C SER A 9 9.08 15.62 0.64
N VAL A 10 8.30 14.65 0.16
CA VAL A 10 8.83 13.40 -0.38
C VAL A 10 8.92 13.55 -1.89
N LEU A 11 10.14 13.72 -2.41
CA LEU A 11 10.36 13.65 -3.85
C LEU A 11 10.23 12.19 -4.28
N HIS A 12 9.06 11.81 -4.79
CA HIS A 12 8.91 10.51 -5.43
C HIS A 12 9.65 10.53 -6.76
N LEU A 13 10.77 9.82 -6.83
CA LEU A 13 11.44 9.47 -8.08
C LEU A 13 10.87 8.12 -8.54
N PRO A 14 9.81 8.09 -9.37
CA PRO A 14 9.30 6.82 -9.85
C PRO A 14 10.43 6.13 -10.63
N PRO A 15 10.67 4.83 -10.40
CA PRO A 15 11.59 4.09 -11.26
C PRO A 15 11.12 4.21 -12.70
N HIS A 16 12.05 4.25 -13.67
CA HIS A 16 11.65 4.13 -15.06
C HIS A 16 10.90 2.81 -15.20
N THR A 17 9.62 2.89 -15.54
CA THR A 17 8.84 1.71 -15.85
C THR A 17 8.27 1.82 -17.24
N PRO A 18 8.20 0.71 -17.98
CA PRO A 18 7.75 0.73 -19.36
C PRO A 18 6.22 0.96 -19.47
N SER A 19 5.45 0.80 -18.38
CA SER A 19 3.99 0.92 -18.44
C SER A 19 3.34 1.13 -17.06
N GLN A 20 2.67 2.27 -16.88
CA GLN A 20 1.81 2.55 -15.72
C GLN A 20 0.67 1.53 -15.58
N LEU A 21 0.05 1.14 -16.69
CA LEU A 21 -1.01 0.14 -16.72
C LEU A 21 -0.55 -1.20 -16.10
N LEU A 22 0.66 -1.66 -16.45
CA LEU A 22 1.20 -2.91 -15.90
C LEU A 22 1.44 -2.79 -14.38
N GLN A 23 1.91 -1.63 -13.91
CA GLN A 23 2.04 -1.41 -12.47
C GLN A 23 0.69 -1.43 -11.77
N ASP A 24 -0.32 -0.78 -12.35
CA ASP A 24 -1.65 -0.69 -11.75
C ASP A 24 -2.29 -2.07 -11.65
N ILE A 25 -2.17 -2.89 -12.70
CA ILE A 25 -2.60 -4.29 -12.67
C ILE A 25 -1.89 -5.05 -11.54
N ALA A 26 -0.56 -4.92 -11.44
CA ALA A 26 0.19 -5.59 -10.39
C ALA A 26 -0.22 -5.12 -8.98
N ARG A 27 -0.47 -3.81 -8.83
CA ARG A 27 -0.90 -3.19 -7.57
C ARG A 27 -2.27 -3.69 -7.15
N PHE A 28 -3.28 -3.57 -8.01
CA PHE A 28 -4.65 -3.96 -7.65
C PHE A 28 -4.80 -5.46 -7.40
N LEU A 29 -4.07 -6.30 -8.15
CA LEU A 29 -4.01 -7.73 -7.82
C LEU A 29 -3.40 -7.94 -6.44
N TYR A 30 -2.26 -7.32 -6.15
CA TYR A 30 -1.63 -7.45 -4.83
C TYR A 30 -2.53 -6.97 -3.69
N GLU A 31 -3.20 -5.81 -3.84
CA GLU A 31 -4.16 -5.28 -2.88
C GLU A 31 -5.37 -6.20 -2.68
N ARG A 32 -5.95 -6.73 -3.78
CA ARG A 32 -7.04 -7.72 -3.72
C ARG A 32 -6.63 -8.93 -2.90
N TYR A 33 -5.48 -9.53 -3.23
CA TYR A 33 -4.99 -10.71 -2.53
C TYR A 33 -4.68 -10.43 -1.05
N LYS A 34 -4.20 -9.22 -0.71
CA LYS A 34 -4.03 -8.80 0.69
C LYS A 34 -5.37 -8.79 1.42
N LEU A 35 -6.40 -8.19 0.85
CA LEU A 35 -7.73 -8.13 1.47
C LEU A 35 -8.32 -9.53 1.68
N VAL A 36 -8.24 -10.40 0.66
CA VAL A 36 -8.71 -11.80 0.77
C VAL A 36 -8.01 -12.54 1.90
N MET A 37 -6.69 -12.38 2.01
CA MET A 37 -5.88 -13.10 3.00
C MET A 37 -5.93 -12.48 4.39
N ALA A 38 -6.34 -11.22 4.54
CA ALA A 38 -6.29 -10.47 5.79
C ALA A 38 -6.95 -11.22 6.96
N LYS A 39 -8.12 -11.84 6.71
CA LYS A 39 -8.84 -12.64 7.71
C LYS A 39 -8.02 -13.82 8.24
N ASN A 40 -7.23 -14.48 7.37
CA ASN A 40 -6.36 -15.59 7.75
C ASN A 40 -5.22 -15.17 8.69
N TYR A 41 -4.94 -13.86 8.76
CA TYR A 41 -3.93 -13.26 9.65
C TYR A 41 -4.55 -12.53 10.84
N GLY A 42 -5.83 -12.77 11.15
CA GLY A 42 -6.51 -12.19 12.32
C GLY A 42 -6.87 -10.71 12.15
N MET A 43 -6.79 -10.15 10.94
CA MET A 43 -7.20 -8.78 10.68
C MET A 43 -8.73 -8.68 10.57
N LYS A 44 -9.26 -7.50 10.89
CA LYS A 44 -10.69 -7.19 10.67
C LYS A 44 -11.04 -7.34 9.20
N ASN A 45 -12.25 -7.85 8.94
CA ASN A 45 -12.76 -7.94 7.58
C ASN A 45 -12.88 -6.53 6.97
N CYS A 46 -12.38 -6.36 5.76
CA CYS A 46 -12.46 -5.13 4.99
C CYS A 46 -13.03 -5.47 3.61
N PRO A 47 -14.37 -5.42 3.45
CA PRO A 47 -14.99 -5.72 2.18
C PRO A 47 -14.63 -4.64 1.14
N PRO A 48 -14.40 -5.00 -0.14
CA PRO A 48 -14.08 -4.03 -1.20
C PRO A 48 -15.07 -2.86 -1.27
N GLU A 49 -16.35 -3.13 -1.00
CA GLU A 49 -17.45 -2.15 -1.04
C GLU A 49 -17.27 -1.02 -0.03
N SER A 50 -16.58 -1.26 1.10
CA SER A 50 -16.26 -0.21 2.07
C SER A 50 -15.22 0.79 1.57
N LEU A 51 -14.59 0.51 0.42
CA LEU A 51 -13.59 1.34 -0.24
C LEU A 51 -14.14 1.95 -1.54
N ASP A 52 -15.45 1.83 -1.80
CA ASP A 52 -16.08 2.43 -2.97
C ASP A 52 -16.16 3.98 -2.83
N PRO A 53 -16.13 4.73 -3.95
CA PRO A 53 -16.07 4.26 -5.34
C PRO A 53 -14.66 3.81 -5.76
N TYR A 54 -13.63 4.55 -5.33
CA TYR A 54 -12.23 4.21 -5.50
C TYR A 54 -11.58 4.07 -4.13
N PRO A 55 -10.79 3.02 -3.86
CA PRO A 55 -10.34 1.97 -4.79
C PRO A 55 -11.25 0.73 -4.92
N GLY A 56 -12.40 0.68 -4.23
CA GLY A 56 -13.22 -0.52 -4.04
C GLY A 56 -13.56 -1.31 -5.30
N LEU A 57 -13.96 -0.63 -6.38
CA LEU A 57 -14.28 -1.26 -7.67
C LEU A 57 -13.11 -2.09 -8.25
N PHE A 58 -11.86 -1.71 -7.98
CA PHE A 58 -10.67 -2.44 -8.46
C PHE A 58 -10.24 -3.58 -7.53
N LEU A 59 -10.95 -3.80 -6.43
CA LEU A 59 -10.60 -4.77 -5.39
C LEU A 59 -11.64 -5.89 -5.25
N ARG A 60 -12.54 -6.00 -6.24
CA ARG A 60 -13.56 -7.05 -6.34
C ARG A 60 -13.02 -8.30 -7.06
N ASP A 61 -13.83 -9.35 -7.12
CA ASP A 61 -13.44 -10.65 -7.69
C ASP A 61 -13.14 -10.64 -9.19
N ASP A 62 -13.64 -9.63 -9.91
CA ASP A 62 -13.49 -9.46 -11.35
C ASP A 62 -12.22 -8.67 -11.76
N VAL A 63 -11.37 -8.26 -10.81
CA VAL A 63 -10.15 -7.49 -11.10
C VAL A 63 -9.22 -8.20 -12.11
N GLU A 64 -9.08 -9.52 -12.02
CA GLU A 64 -8.27 -10.29 -12.98
C GLU A 64 -8.88 -10.29 -14.37
N LYS A 65 -10.22 -10.41 -14.46
CA LYS A 65 -10.94 -10.32 -15.72
C LYS A 65 -10.78 -8.95 -16.36
N HIS A 66 -10.89 -7.87 -15.58
CA HIS A 66 -10.65 -6.51 -16.04
C HIS A 66 -9.20 -6.32 -16.54
N ALA A 67 -8.22 -6.86 -15.82
CA ALA A 67 -6.81 -6.84 -16.22
C ALA A 67 -6.58 -7.58 -17.55
N LEU A 68 -7.13 -8.78 -17.72
CA LEU A 68 -7.03 -9.54 -18.98
C LEU A 68 -7.64 -8.77 -20.15
N ASN A 69 -8.84 -8.21 -19.96
CA ASN A 69 -9.54 -7.44 -20.99
C ASN A 69 -8.74 -6.22 -21.46
N ILE A 70 -8.16 -5.44 -20.53
CA ILE A 70 -7.39 -4.25 -20.91
C ILE A 70 -6.05 -4.62 -21.57
N LEU A 71 -5.39 -5.69 -21.14
CA LEU A 71 -4.17 -6.19 -21.78
C LEU A 71 -4.44 -6.63 -23.22
N GLN A 72 -5.52 -7.40 -23.44
CA GLN A 72 -5.93 -7.80 -24.78
C GLN A 72 -6.20 -6.59 -25.68
N ARG A 73 -6.97 -5.61 -25.20
CA ARG A 73 -7.26 -4.36 -25.93
C ARG A 73 -6.02 -3.53 -26.25
N LYS A 74 -4.97 -3.62 -25.43
CA LYS A 74 -3.70 -2.91 -25.60
C LYS A 74 -2.65 -3.72 -26.37
N GLY A 75 -2.96 -4.95 -26.80
CA GLY A 75 -1.99 -5.83 -27.46
C GLY A 75 -0.84 -6.27 -26.54
N LEU A 76 -1.06 -6.25 -25.23
CA LEU A 76 -0.06 -6.61 -24.22
C LEU A 76 -0.21 -8.08 -23.82
N SER A 77 0.89 -8.69 -23.37
CA SER A 77 0.93 -10.10 -22.95
C SER A 77 -0.01 -10.36 -21.77
N MET A 78 -1.03 -11.19 -21.99
CA MET A 78 -1.97 -11.63 -20.94
C MET A 78 -1.29 -12.46 -19.84
N ASP A 79 -0.15 -13.10 -20.13
CA ASP A 79 0.65 -13.81 -19.11
C ASP A 79 1.11 -12.87 -17.98
N PHE A 80 1.11 -11.55 -18.20
CA PHE A 80 1.38 -10.58 -17.15
C PHE A 80 0.48 -10.76 -15.93
N VAL A 81 -0.80 -11.11 -16.09
CA VAL A 81 -1.72 -11.37 -14.97
C VAL A 81 -1.24 -12.56 -14.14
N ASN A 82 -0.79 -13.64 -14.78
CA ASN A 82 -0.22 -14.79 -14.08
C ASN A 82 1.06 -14.44 -13.32
N ARG A 83 1.94 -13.62 -13.91
CA ARG A 83 3.17 -13.15 -13.24
C ARG A 83 2.85 -12.26 -12.04
N ALA A 84 1.91 -11.32 -12.18
CA ALA A 84 1.46 -10.47 -11.10
C ALA A 84 0.80 -11.28 -9.97
N ARG A 85 -0.02 -12.27 -10.30
CA ARG A 85 -0.59 -13.22 -9.32
C ARG A 85 0.49 -13.96 -8.54
N LYS A 86 1.44 -14.58 -9.23
CA LYS A 86 2.58 -15.28 -8.60
C LYS A 86 3.40 -14.34 -7.71
N TYR A 87 3.65 -13.12 -8.18
CA TYR A 87 4.33 -12.09 -7.40
C TYR A 87 3.57 -11.78 -6.10
N ALA A 88 2.26 -11.53 -6.20
CA ALA A 88 1.43 -11.25 -5.04
C ALA A 88 1.47 -12.40 -4.04
N GLN A 89 1.20 -13.63 -4.48
CA GLN A 89 1.24 -14.83 -3.65
C GLN A 89 2.58 -15.01 -2.93
N LYS A 90 3.70 -14.75 -3.62
CA LYS A 90 5.05 -14.81 -3.04
C LYS A 90 5.29 -13.73 -1.97
N LYS A 91 4.73 -12.52 -2.15
CA LYS A 91 5.00 -11.36 -1.28
C LYS A 91 4.04 -11.24 -0.09
N LEU A 92 2.82 -11.77 -0.21
CA LEU A 92 1.80 -11.68 0.85
C LEU A 92 2.31 -12.11 2.23
N PRO A 93 2.99 -13.27 2.41
CA PRO A 93 3.46 -13.67 3.73
C PRO A 93 4.43 -12.66 4.36
N HIS A 94 5.23 -11.97 3.53
CA HIS A 94 6.17 -10.97 4.01
C HIS A 94 5.45 -9.72 4.52
N PHE A 95 4.39 -9.29 3.84
CA PHE A 95 3.56 -8.18 4.30
C PHE A 95 2.96 -8.47 5.66
N PHE A 96 2.33 -9.64 5.84
CA PHE A 96 1.72 -9.97 7.13
C PHE A 96 2.76 -10.21 8.22
N LYS A 97 3.95 -10.74 7.88
CA LYS A 97 5.08 -10.82 8.81
C LYS A 97 5.51 -9.43 9.28
N PHE A 98 5.61 -8.47 8.36
CA PHE A 98 5.93 -7.08 8.67
C PHE A 98 4.84 -6.42 9.52
N MET A 99 3.58 -6.54 9.11
CA MET A 99 2.43 -5.97 9.83
C MET A 99 2.35 -6.43 11.28
N ARG A 100 2.68 -7.69 11.59
CA ARG A 100 2.71 -8.17 12.99
C ARG A 100 3.79 -7.50 13.84
N ARG A 101 4.93 -7.14 13.24
CA ARG A 101 6.04 -6.45 13.92
C ARG A 101 5.89 -4.94 13.92
N TRP A 102 4.92 -4.41 13.20
CA TRP A 102 4.70 -2.98 13.07
C TRP A 102 4.46 -2.28 14.41
N PRO A 103 3.61 -2.80 15.33
CA PRO A 103 3.44 -2.17 16.63
C PRO A 103 4.75 -2.06 17.41
N GLU A 104 5.51 -3.15 17.52
CA GLU A 104 6.82 -3.17 18.20
C GLU A 104 7.80 -2.14 17.61
N LEU A 105 7.84 -2.04 16.27
CA LEU A 105 8.68 -1.04 15.60
C LEU A 105 8.24 0.38 15.95
N MET A 106 6.93 0.65 15.94
CA MET A 106 6.40 1.98 16.24
C MET A 106 6.58 2.34 17.71
N ASP A 107 6.46 1.37 18.63
CA ASP A 107 6.72 1.57 20.04
C ASP A 107 8.20 1.94 20.26
N ALA A 108 9.12 1.18 19.68
CA ALA A 108 10.56 1.48 19.75
C ALA A 108 10.91 2.86 19.17
N LEU A 109 10.29 3.25 18.05
CA LEU A 109 10.49 4.58 17.47
C LEU A 109 9.91 5.69 18.34
N SER A 110 8.84 5.42 19.09
CA SER A 110 8.20 6.40 19.98
C SER A 110 8.98 6.64 21.28
N GLU A 111 9.76 5.65 21.71
CA GLU A 111 10.65 5.71 22.88
C GLU A 111 12.01 6.34 22.56
N ASP A 112 12.32 6.58 21.28
CA ASP A 112 13.57 7.21 20.88
C ASP A 112 13.58 8.70 21.27
N ASP A 113 14.39 9.01 22.27
CA ASP A 113 14.57 10.35 22.83
C ASP A 113 15.03 11.39 21.81
N VAL A 114 15.86 11.01 20.83
CA VAL A 114 16.41 11.93 19.83
C VAL A 114 15.31 12.29 18.85
N LEU A 115 14.58 11.30 18.34
CA LEU A 115 13.43 11.52 17.46
C LEU A 115 12.34 12.32 18.18
N ARG A 116 12.02 11.95 19.42
CA ARG A 116 11.01 12.64 20.22
C ARG A 116 11.35 14.11 20.45
N ARG A 117 12.59 14.41 20.85
CA ARG A 117 13.07 15.81 21.01
C ARG A 117 13.08 16.56 19.68
N THR A 118 13.45 15.91 18.59
CA THR A 118 13.47 16.51 17.25
C THR A 118 12.05 16.90 16.81
N PHE A 119 11.09 16.00 16.95
CA PHE A 119 9.68 16.29 16.64
C PHE A 119 9.08 17.37 17.56
N GLN A 120 9.37 17.32 18.87
CA GLN A 120 8.91 18.35 19.82
C GLN A 120 9.47 19.74 19.50
N LYS A 121 10.78 19.84 19.19
CA LYS A 121 11.38 21.12 18.78
C LYS A 121 10.69 21.67 17.54
N LYS A 122 10.42 20.85 16.53
CA LYS A 122 9.74 21.29 15.31
C LYS A 122 8.30 21.76 15.59
N LEU A 123 7.55 21.02 16.40
CA LEU A 123 6.21 21.39 16.84
C LEU A 123 6.15 22.73 17.59
N LEU A 124 7.12 23.00 18.47
CA LEU A 124 7.16 24.24 19.26
C LEU A 124 7.54 25.46 18.40
N VAL A 125 8.46 25.30 17.45
CA VAL A 125 8.85 26.37 16.52
C VAL A 125 7.68 26.76 15.59
N GLU A 126 6.83 25.82 15.20
CA GLU A 126 5.64 26.10 14.37
C GLU A 126 4.45 26.65 15.17
N GLY A 127 4.41 26.45 16.49
CA GLY A 127 3.36 26.96 17.37
C GLY A 127 3.50 28.43 17.77
N GLU A 128 4.68 29.03 17.58
CA GLU A 128 4.94 30.46 17.87
C GLU A 128 4.54 31.41 16.72
N TYR A 129 4.09 30.86 15.59
CA TYR A 129 3.63 31.60 14.41
C TYR A 129 2.13 31.35 14.10
N GLN A 130 1.30 31.09 15.11
CA GLN A 130 -0.16 31.08 15.01
C GLN A 130 -0.81 32.20 15.82
#